data_AF-A0A969RMX7-F1
#
_entry.id   AF-A0A969RMX7-F1
#
_cell.length_a   1.000
_cell.length_b   1.000
_cell.length_c   1.000
_cell.angle_alpha   90.00
_cell.angle_beta   90.00
_cell.angle_gamma   90.00
#
_symmetry.space_group_name_H-M   'P 1'
#
loop_
_entity.id
_entity.type
_entity.pdbx_description
1 polymer ?
#
loop_
_entity_poly.entity_id
_entity_poly.type
_entity_poly.pdbx_seq_one_letter_code
_entity_poly.pdbx_strand_id
1 'polypeptide(L)'
;MSDRKERSSWVVRFAPTEADQILRQAIDKALQDKSYESFSDLCKQALRQLFFPSEAPQLNVEFASALHHAELTALQQQIVALQIQIAKLEGSAGVQQACYVGRLEQRIGDLGDRLDRLESKLDSHPPTALPEPAPPPVEAIDPLLSRLAPLLEDF
;
A
#
# COMPACT_ATOMS: atom_id res chain seq x y z
N MET A 1 3.64 69.05 41.09
CA MET A 1 2.48 68.21 40.73
C MET A 1 3.05 66.90 40.23
N SER A 2 2.93 65.84 41.03
CA SER A 2 3.50 64.53 40.68
C SER A 2 2.40 63.70 40.05
N ASP A 3 2.41 63.60 38.73
CA ASP A 3 1.58 62.68 37.95
C ASP A 3 1.87 61.24 38.36
N ARG A 4 1.00 60.68 39.19
CA ARG A 4 0.96 59.26 39.51
C ARG A 4 0.38 58.55 38.29
N LYS A 5 1.26 58.23 37.34
CA LYS A 5 0.91 57.43 36.16
C LYS A 5 0.46 56.04 36.63
N GLU A 6 -0.85 55.81 36.57
CA GLU A 6 -1.47 54.53 36.90
C GLU A 6 -0.82 53.42 36.08
N ARG A 7 -0.22 52.44 36.77
CA ARG A 7 0.32 51.24 36.12
C ARG A 7 -0.87 50.33 35.83
N SER A 8 -1.37 50.36 34.60
CA SER A 8 -2.38 49.41 34.12
C SER A 8 -1.87 47.98 34.31
N SER A 9 -2.53 47.20 35.17
CA SER A 9 -2.23 45.78 35.39
C SER A 9 -2.90 44.97 34.28
N TRP A 10 -2.10 44.47 33.35
CA TRP A 10 -2.57 43.56 32.29
C TRP A 10 -2.36 42.12 32.75
N VAL A 11 -3.41 41.31 32.66
CA VAL A 11 -3.35 39.88 33.00
C VAL A 11 -3.28 39.08 31.70
N VAL A 12 -2.23 38.26 31.57
CA VAL A 12 -2.07 37.34 30.45
C VAL A 12 -2.57 35.96 30.87
N ARG A 13 -3.47 35.40 30.06
CA ARG A 13 -4.00 34.04 30.23
C ARG A 13 -3.63 33.25 29.00
N PHE A 14 -3.05 32.07 29.19
CA PHE A 14 -2.87 31.15 28.08
C PHE A 14 -4.07 30.18 28.00
N ALA A 15 -4.31 29.67 26.80
CA ALA A 15 -5.26 28.62 26.52
C ALA A 15 -4.66 27.24 26.93
N PRO A 16 -5.49 26.18 26.96
CA PRO A 16 -5.02 24.81 27.17
C PRO A 16 -4.54 24.15 25.87
N THR A 17 -3.98 24.92 24.93
CA THR A 17 -3.40 24.38 23.70
C THR A 17 -2.00 23.83 23.97
N GLU A 18 -1.55 22.88 23.15
CA GLU A 18 -0.20 22.31 23.26
C GLU A 18 0.89 23.40 23.14
N ALA A 19 0.74 24.31 22.17
CA ALA A 19 1.65 25.44 22.00
C ALA A 19 1.72 26.35 23.24
N ASP A 20 0.59 26.64 23.88
CA ASP A 20 0.55 27.48 25.09
C ASP A 20 1.12 26.76 26.31
N GLN A 21 0.95 25.45 26.42
CA GLN A 21 1.58 24.66 27.49
C GLN A 21 3.10 24.64 27.36
N ILE A 22 3.61 24.45 26.14
CA ILE A 22 5.04 24.50 25.83
C ILE A 22 5.60 25.90 26.17
N LEU A 23 4.91 26.96 25.77
CA LEU A 23 5.32 28.33 26.09
C LEU A 23 5.32 28.60 27.60
N ARG A 24 4.31 28.12 28.34
CA ARG A 24 4.28 28.23 29.81
C ARG A 24 5.47 27.55 30.47
N GLN A 25 5.80 26.33 30.05
CA GLN A 25 6.96 25.62 30.58
C GLN A 25 8.27 26.38 30.32
N ALA A 26 8.42 26.98 29.14
CA ALA A 26 9.58 27.81 28.82
C ALA A 26 9.63 29.08 29.68
N ILE A 27 8.48 29.70 29.98
CA ILE A 27 8.38 30.87 30.87
C ILE A 27 8.70 30.48 32.32
N ASP A 28 8.20 29.34 32.82
CA ASP A 28 8.48 28.83 34.15
C ASP A 28 9.97 28.54 34.34
N LYS A 29 10.64 28.06 33.28
CA LYS A 29 12.09 27.87 33.27
C LYS A 29 12.83 29.22 33.29
N ALA A 30 12.46 30.16 32.44
CA ALA A 30 13.05 31.50 32.41
C ALA A 30 12.81 32.29 33.72
N LEU A 31 11.72 32.00 34.44
CA LEU A 31 11.42 32.58 35.76
C LEU A 31 12.46 32.20 36.81
N GLN A 32 13.07 31.01 36.71
CA GLN A 32 14.07 30.52 37.66
C GLN A 32 15.38 31.32 37.59
N ASP A 33 15.72 31.83 36.41
CA ASP A 33 16.94 32.61 36.17
C ASP A 33 16.88 34.01 36.82
N LYS A 34 15.69 34.48 37.24
CA LYS A 34 15.44 35.79 37.89
C LYS A 34 16.03 37.01 37.17
N SER A 35 16.41 36.85 35.91
CA SER A 35 17.09 37.86 35.10
C SER A 35 16.11 38.49 34.10
N TYR A 36 15.07 39.16 34.60
CA TYR A 36 14.09 39.84 33.77
C TYR A 36 13.60 41.13 34.42
N GLU A 37 13.47 42.19 33.61
CA GLU A 37 13.00 43.51 34.06
C GLU A 37 11.47 43.66 33.86
N SER A 38 10.89 42.89 32.92
CA SER A 38 9.46 42.91 32.62
C SER A 38 8.93 41.55 32.17
N PHE A 39 7.61 41.35 32.23
CA PHE A 39 6.95 40.15 31.69
C PHE A 39 7.19 39.98 30.18
N SER A 40 7.30 41.09 29.44
CA SER A 40 7.65 41.06 28.01
C SER A 40 9.06 40.48 27.81
N ASP A 41 10.02 40.84 28.66
CA ASP A 41 11.39 40.35 28.56
C ASP A 41 11.49 38.87 28.92
N LEU A 42 10.75 38.46 29.95
CA LEU A 42 10.59 37.06 30.32
C LEU A 42 10.00 36.24 29.16
N CYS A 43 8.95 36.73 28.50
CA CYS A 43 8.37 36.05 27.34
C CYS A 43 9.36 35.98 26.16
N LYS A 44 10.09 37.05 25.88
CA LYS A 44 11.13 37.05 24.83
C LYS A 44 12.24 36.04 25.14
N GLN A 45 12.66 35.93 26.40
CA GLN A 45 13.67 34.96 26.83
C GLN A 45 13.14 33.53 26.70
N ALA A 46 11.92 33.26 27.14
CA ALA A 46 11.27 31.96 26.99
C ALA A 46 11.12 31.57 25.50
N LEU A 47 10.69 32.49 24.65
CA LEU A 47 10.60 32.27 23.20
C LEU A 47 11.98 32.02 22.58
N ARG A 48 13.03 32.72 23.02
CA ARG A 48 14.40 32.44 22.59
C ARG A 48 14.82 31.03 22.98
N GLN A 49 14.59 30.59 24.21
CA GLN A 49 14.92 29.22 24.64
C GLN A 49 14.13 28.17 23.87
N LEU A 50 12.89 28.48 23.48
CA LEU A 50 12.01 27.56 22.77
C LEU A 50 12.39 27.40 21.28
N PHE A 51 12.69 28.50 20.60
CA PHE A 51 13.01 28.51 19.17
C PHE A 51 14.50 28.39 18.88
N PHE A 52 15.34 28.77 19.84
CA PHE A 52 16.80 28.77 19.74
C PHE A 52 17.38 28.11 21.00
N PRO A 53 17.34 26.77 21.11
CA PRO A 53 17.89 26.04 22.26
C PRO A 53 19.41 26.17 22.46
N SER A 54 20.08 27.10 21.76
CA SER A 54 21.52 27.29 21.79
C SER A 54 21.86 28.77 21.86
N GLU A 55 22.01 29.29 23.08
CA GLU A 55 23.02 30.29 23.48
C GLU A 55 23.23 30.23 25.01
N ALA A 56 23.92 29.19 25.51
CA ALA A 56 24.78 29.14 26.73
C ALA A 56 24.94 27.71 27.31
N PRO A 57 25.97 27.46 28.14
CA PRO A 57 27.33 27.05 27.81
C PRO A 57 27.47 25.53 27.52
N GLN A 58 28.59 25.17 26.91
CA GLN A 58 28.92 23.94 26.16
C GLN A 58 28.73 22.57 26.87
N LEU A 59 28.37 22.50 28.15
CA LEU A 59 28.33 21.23 28.90
C LEU A 59 27.04 20.41 28.70
N ASN A 60 25.90 21.05 28.43
CA ASN A 60 24.65 20.32 28.17
C ASN A 60 24.54 19.81 26.72
N VAL A 61 25.35 20.36 25.81
CA VAL A 61 25.34 20.00 24.39
C VAL A 61 26.00 18.64 24.17
N GLU A 62 27.08 18.31 24.88
CA GLU A 62 27.74 17.00 24.75
C GLU A 62 26.85 15.83 25.20
N PHE A 63 26.11 15.97 26.30
CA PHE A 63 25.23 14.89 26.77
C PHE A 63 23.98 14.74 25.91
N ALA A 64 23.37 15.86 25.49
CA ALA A 64 22.22 15.84 24.59
C ALA A 64 22.60 15.34 23.18
N SER A 65 23.77 15.75 22.67
CA SER A 65 24.29 15.25 21.38
C SER A 65 24.68 13.78 21.46
N ALA A 66 25.25 13.30 22.57
CA ALA A 66 25.56 11.88 22.74
C ALA A 66 24.29 11.01 22.79
N LEU A 67 23.23 11.48 23.45
CA LEU A 67 21.94 10.79 23.50
C LEU A 67 21.26 10.78 22.12
N HIS A 68 21.24 11.92 21.43
CA HIS A 68 20.79 11.99 20.04
C HIS A 68 21.61 11.11 19.09
N HIS A 69 22.93 11.01 19.30
CA HIS A 69 23.81 10.18 18.49
C HIS A 69 23.56 8.69 18.75
N ALA A 70 23.29 8.31 20.00
CA ALA A 70 22.92 6.94 20.36
C ALA A 70 21.57 6.54 19.74
N GLU A 71 20.56 7.41 19.79
CA GLU A 71 19.27 7.19 19.14
C GLU A 71 19.42 7.07 17.62
N LEU A 72 20.20 7.96 16.99
CA LEU A 72 20.46 7.93 15.55
C LEU A 72 21.17 6.63 15.13
N THR A 73 22.15 6.20 15.93
CA THR A 73 22.89 4.95 15.69
C THR A 73 21.99 3.74 15.83
N ALA A 74 21.12 3.70 16.84
CA ALA A 74 20.14 2.63 17.02
C ALA A 74 19.16 2.54 15.85
N LEU A 75 18.68 3.70 15.38
CA LEU A 75 17.79 3.79 14.22
C LEU A 75 18.49 3.33 12.94
N GLN A 76 19.76 3.69 12.77
CA GLN A 76 20.58 3.25 11.64
C GLN A 76 20.83 1.73 11.65
N GLN A 77 21.08 1.15 12.82
CA GLN A 77 21.17 -0.30 12.97
C GLN A 77 19.84 -1.00 12.64
N GLN A 78 18.71 -0.41 13.07
CA GLN A 78 17.39 -0.94 12.76
C GLN A 78 17.11 -0.90 11.24
N ILE A 79 17.51 0.17 10.55
CA ILE A 79 17.40 0.27 9.09
C ILE A 79 18.22 -0.85 8.41
N VAL A 80 19.47 -1.07 8.83
CA VAL A 80 20.31 -2.13 8.27
C VAL A 80 19.69 -3.51 8.52
N ALA A 81 19.16 -3.76 9.71
CA ALA A 81 18.49 -5.03 10.03
C ALA A 81 17.25 -5.26 9.15
N LEU A 82 16.44 -4.22 8.92
CA LEU A 82 15.28 -4.29 8.04
C LEU A 82 15.69 -4.54 6.58
N GLN A 83 16.74 -3.88 6.09
CA GLN A 83 17.26 -4.10 4.74
C GLN A 83 17.71 -5.56 4.55
N ILE A 84 18.38 -6.15 5.54
CA ILE A 84 18.78 -7.56 5.50
C ILE A 84 17.55 -8.49 5.47
N GLN A 85 16.52 -8.18 6.26
CA GLN A 85 15.27 -8.96 6.26
C GLN A 85 14.56 -8.89 4.91
N ILE A 86 14.47 -7.70 4.31
CA ILE A 86 13.88 -7.50 2.98
C ILE A 86 14.65 -8.31 1.94
N ALA A 87 15.98 -8.17 1.89
CA ALA A 87 16.80 -8.92 0.93
C ALA A 87 16.64 -10.45 1.07
N LYS A 88 16.49 -10.95 2.31
CA LYS A 88 16.23 -12.37 2.57
C LYS A 88 14.85 -12.81 2.06
N LEU A 89 13.82 -12.00 2.32
CA LEU A 89 12.45 -12.26 1.86
C LEU A 89 12.40 -12.26 0.33
N GLU A 90 12.94 -11.22 -0.31
CA GLU A 90 13.02 -11.09 -1.77
C GLU A 90 13.78 -12.26 -2.41
N GLY A 91 14.91 -12.66 -1.84
CA GLY A 91 15.66 -13.83 -2.30
C GLY A 91 14.84 -15.12 -2.20
N SER A 92 14.18 -15.36 -1.07
CA SER A 92 13.37 -16.57 -0.88
C SER A 92 12.12 -16.60 -1.77
N ALA A 93 11.44 -15.47 -1.93
CA ALA A 93 10.26 -15.32 -2.76
C ALA A 93 10.63 -15.45 -4.25
N GLY A 94 11.71 -14.81 -4.67
CA GLY A 94 12.22 -14.89 -6.04
C GLY A 94 12.56 -16.31 -6.45
N VAL A 95 13.25 -17.08 -5.59
CA VAL A 95 13.59 -18.49 -5.86
C VAL A 95 12.31 -19.35 -5.92
N GLN A 96 11.38 -19.19 -4.97
CA GLN A 96 10.13 -19.95 -5.01
C GLN A 96 9.31 -19.65 -6.26
N GLN A 97 9.23 -18.38 -6.65
CA GLN A 97 8.51 -17.96 -7.84
C GLN A 97 9.17 -18.49 -9.11
N ALA A 98 10.50 -18.44 -9.21
CA ALA A 98 11.24 -19.04 -10.32
C ALA A 98 11.00 -20.56 -10.44
N CYS A 99 11.03 -21.29 -9.32
CA CYS A 99 10.71 -22.72 -9.33
C CYS A 99 9.26 -23.01 -9.72
N TYR A 100 8.31 -22.17 -9.29
CA TYR A 100 6.90 -22.33 -9.65
C TYR A 100 6.68 -22.08 -11.14
N VAL A 101 7.24 -21.00 -11.68
CA VAL A 101 7.17 -20.66 -13.11
C VAL A 101 7.81 -21.76 -13.95
N GLY A 102 9.01 -22.23 -13.60
CA GLY A 102 9.65 -23.32 -14.34
C GLY A 102 8.82 -24.61 -14.40
N ARG A 103 8.09 -24.95 -13.32
CA ARG A 103 7.15 -26.10 -13.34
C ARG A 103 5.93 -25.85 -14.24
N LEU A 104 5.42 -24.63 -14.27
CA LEU A 104 4.33 -24.26 -15.18
C LEU A 104 4.79 -24.33 -16.63
N GLU A 105 5.97 -23.82 -16.95
CA GLU A 105 6.57 -23.88 -18.29
C GLU A 105 6.73 -25.33 -18.76
N GLN A 106 7.27 -26.22 -17.91
CA GLN A 106 7.36 -27.65 -18.22
C GLN A 106 6.00 -28.27 -18.52
N ARG A 107 4.98 -27.94 -17.72
CA ARG A 107 3.62 -28.48 -17.89
C ARG A 107 2.94 -27.95 -19.14
N ILE A 108 3.18 -26.69 -19.50
CA ILE A 108 2.72 -26.10 -20.76
C ILE A 108 3.41 -26.80 -21.93
N GLY A 109 4.72 -27.06 -21.84
CA GLY A 109 5.46 -27.82 -22.84
C GLY A 109 4.90 -29.22 -23.06
N ASP A 110 4.68 -30.00 -21.99
CA ASP A 110 4.08 -31.33 -22.09
C ASP A 110 2.68 -31.31 -22.72
N LEU A 111 1.86 -30.31 -22.37
CA LEU A 111 0.54 -30.13 -22.99
C LEU A 111 0.65 -29.78 -24.48
N GLY A 112 1.63 -28.97 -24.87
CA GLY A 112 1.95 -28.67 -26.27
C GLY A 112 2.34 -29.93 -27.05
N ASP A 113 3.31 -30.70 -26.54
CA ASP A 113 3.74 -31.95 -27.16
C ASP A 113 2.58 -32.95 -27.32
N ARG A 114 1.66 -32.98 -26.36
CA ARG A 114 0.46 -33.83 -26.44
C ARG A 114 -0.54 -33.34 -27.48
N LEU A 115 -0.72 -32.02 -27.62
CA LEU A 115 -1.55 -31.43 -28.65
C LEU A 115 -0.98 -31.71 -30.04
N ASP A 116 0.33 -31.49 -30.24
CA ASP A 116 0.99 -31.76 -31.53
C ASP A 116 0.85 -33.23 -31.95
N ARG A 117 0.96 -34.16 -30.98
CA ARG A 117 0.72 -35.60 -31.22
C ARG A 117 -0.73 -35.91 -31.56
N LEU A 118 -1.69 -35.19 -31.00
CA LEU A 118 -3.11 -35.36 -31.31
C LEU A 118 -3.45 -34.79 -32.68
N GLU A 119 -2.93 -33.62 -33.01
CA GLU A 119 -3.06 -32.99 -34.33
C GLU A 119 -2.46 -33.87 -35.42
N SER A 120 -1.24 -34.37 -35.22
CA SER A 120 -0.59 -35.33 -36.14
C SER A 120 -1.41 -36.62 -36.33
N LYS A 121 -2.11 -37.09 -35.29
CA LYS A 121 -3.00 -38.26 -35.39
C LYS A 121 -4.29 -37.96 -36.14
N LEU A 122 -4.79 -36.74 -36.06
CA LEU A 122 -5.97 -36.30 -36.79
C LEU A 122 -5.65 -36.14 -38.28
N ASP A 123 -4.51 -35.53 -38.60
CA ASP A 123 -4.04 -35.32 -39.99
C ASP A 123 -3.65 -36.64 -40.68
N SER A 124 -3.24 -37.65 -39.92
CA SER A 124 -2.94 -38.98 -40.45
C SER A 124 -4.17 -39.90 -40.58
N HIS A 125 -5.36 -39.45 -40.16
CA HIS A 125 -6.59 -40.18 -40.44
C HIS A 125 -7.09 -39.81 -41.85
N PRO A 126 -7.12 -40.73 -42.83
CA PRO A 126 -7.77 -40.46 -44.10
C PRO A 126 -9.27 -40.17 -43.84
N PRO A 127 -9.92 -39.29 -44.62
CA PRO A 127 -11.35 -39.05 -44.49
C PRO A 127 -12.04 -40.40 -44.64
N THR A 128 -12.66 -40.85 -43.55
CA THR A 128 -13.46 -42.07 -43.59
C THR A 128 -14.63 -41.74 -44.50
N ALA A 129 -14.65 -42.34 -45.69
CA ALA A 129 -15.78 -42.26 -46.59
C ALA A 129 -17.03 -42.67 -45.79
N LEU A 130 -17.92 -41.71 -45.57
CA LEU A 130 -19.24 -42.00 -45.01
C LEU A 130 -19.90 -43.02 -45.94
N PRO A 131 -20.40 -44.17 -45.44
CA PRO A 131 -21.17 -45.08 -46.27
C PRO A 131 -22.40 -44.33 -46.79
N GLU A 132 -22.55 -44.31 -48.11
CA GLU A 132 -23.69 -43.72 -48.80
C GLU A 132 -24.99 -44.28 -48.20
N PRO A 133 -25.94 -43.42 -47.75
CA PRO A 133 -27.17 -43.90 -47.15
C PRO A 133 -28.00 -44.61 -48.21
N ALA A 134 -28.32 -45.88 -47.97
CA ALA A 134 -29.22 -46.66 -48.82
C ALA A 134 -30.56 -45.91 -48.98
N PRO A 135 -31.17 -45.91 -50.19
CA PRO A 135 -32.42 -45.20 -50.42
C PRO A 135 -33.51 -45.72 -49.48
N PRO A 136 -34.30 -44.83 -48.84
CA PRO A 136 -35.31 -45.24 -47.88
C PRO A 136 -36.38 -46.11 -48.57
N PRO A 137 -36.89 -47.15 -47.89
CA PRO A 137 -37.98 -47.97 -48.41
C PRO A 137 -39.21 -47.08 -48.65
N VAL A 138 -39.82 -47.23 -49.82
CA VAL A 138 -41.02 -46.49 -50.23
C VAL A 138 -42.13 -46.79 -49.24
N GLU A 139 -42.49 -45.84 -48.39
CA GLU A 139 -43.58 -46.00 -47.44
C GLU A 139 -44.89 -46.21 -48.21
N ALA A 140 -45.59 -47.29 -47.88
CA ALA A 140 -46.90 -47.59 -48.44
C ALA A 140 -47.85 -46.44 -48.10
N ILE A 141 -48.30 -45.73 -49.13
CA ILE A 141 -49.26 -44.64 -49.01
C ILE A 141 -50.47 -45.17 -48.24
N ASP A 142 -50.76 -44.54 -47.10
CA ASP A 142 -51.86 -44.90 -46.21
C ASP A 142 -53.17 -44.91 -47.02
N PRO A 143 -53.93 -46.02 -47.05
CA PRO A 143 -55.18 -46.11 -47.81
C PRO A 143 -56.20 -45.04 -47.40
N LEU A 144 -56.07 -44.45 -46.20
CA LEU A 144 -56.90 -43.32 -45.78
C LEU A 144 -56.52 -42.02 -46.51
N LEU A 145 -55.23 -41.79 -46.75
CA LEU A 145 -54.75 -40.62 -47.52
C LEU A 145 -55.17 -40.70 -48.98
N SER A 146 -55.17 -41.89 -49.59
CA SER A 146 -55.68 -42.06 -50.96
C SER A 146 -57.18 -41.76 -51.10
N ARG A 147 -57.98 -41.96 -50.04
CA ARG A 147 -59.42 -41.65 -50.06
C ARG A 147 -59.72 -40.18 -49.82
N LEU A 148 -58.82 -39.48 -49.12
CA LEU A 148 -58.94 -38.05 -48.83
C LEU A 148 -58.36 -37.16 -49.93
N ALA A 149 -57.45 -37.68 -50.77
CA ALA A 149 -56.82 -36.92 -51.85
C ALA A 149 -57.83 -36.24 -52.81
N PRO A 150 -58.91 -36.89 -53.28
CA PRO A 150 -59.87 -36.24 -54.18
C PRO A 150 -60.71 -35.15 -53.50
N LEU A 151 -60.80 -35.16 -52.16
CA LEU A 151 -61.55 -34.17 -51.38
C LEU A 151 -60.72 -32.93 -51.04
N LEU A 152 -59.38 -33.04 -51.08
CA LEU A 152 -58.44 -31.94 -50.86
C LEU A 152 -58.21 -31.12 -52.14
N GLU A 153 -58.46 -31.69 -53.32
CA GLU A 153 -58.30 -31.00 -54.61
C GLU A 153 -59.45 -30.04 -54.94
N ASP A 154 -60.58 -30.11 -54.22
CA ASP A 154 -61.78 -29.29 -54.42
C ASP A 154 -61.88 -28.06 -53.48
N PHE A 155 -60.84 -27.74 -52.72
CA PHE A 155 -60.74 -26.53 -51.88
C PHE A 155 -59.75 -25.50 -52.41
#